data_AF-A0A376MV36-F1
#
_entry.id   AF-A0A376MV36-F1
#
_cell.length_a   1.000
_cell.length_b   1.000
_cell.length_c   1.000
_cell.angle_alpha   90.00
_cell.angle_beta   90.00
_cell.angle_gamma   90.00
#
_symmetry.space_group_name_H-M   'P 1'
#
loop_
_entity.id
_entity.type
_entity.pdbx_description
1 polymer ?
#
loop_
_entity_poly.entity_id
_entity_poly.type
_entity_poly.pdbx_seq_one_letter_code
_entity_poly.pdbx_strand_id
1 'polypeptide(L)'
;MKLVAVLPGAWMNNFVESPVLWIFPLLGFFCPLLTVMAIYRGRPGWGFLMASLMQFGVIFTAGITLFPFVMPSSVSPISSLTLWDSTSSQLTLSIMLVIVLIFLPIVLLYTLWSYYKMWGRMTTETLRRNENELY
;
A
#
# COMPACT_ATOMS: atom_id res chain seq x y z
N MET A 1 21.40 -0.08 26.12
CA MET A 1 21.11 1.36 26.09
C MET A 1 20.86 1.73 24.63
N LYS A 2 19.68 2.26 24.28
CA LYS A 2 19.29 2.57 22.90
C LYS A 2 20.05 3.82 22.44
N LEU A 3 20.83 3.73 21.38
CA LEU A 3 21.51 4.87 20.76
C LEU A 3 20.79 5.22 19.46
N VAL A 4 20.04 6.32 19.46
CA VAL A 4 19.43 6.89 18.24
C VAL A 4 20.17 8.18 17.93
N ALA A 5 20.89 8.20 16.80
CA ALA A 5 21.58 9.37 16.32
C ALA A 5 20.86 9.93 15.09
N VAL A 6 20.73 11.26 15.02
CA VAL A 6 20.24 11.95 13.83
C VAL A 6 21.42 12.08 12.87
N LEU A 7 21.41 11.32 11.79
CA LEU A 7 22.44 11.37 10.75
C LEU A 7 21.87 12.05 9.49
N PRO A 8 22.62 12.95 8.83
CA PRO A 8 22.20 13.53 7.56
C PRO A 8 22.08 12.43 6.50
N GLY A 9 20.94 12.36 5.82
CA GLY A 9 20.69 11.37 4.78
C GLY A 9 20.34 9.95 5.27
N ALA A 10 20.11 9.74 6.57
CA ALA A 10 19.82 8.43 7.16
C ALA A 10 18.66 7.68 6.46
N TRP A 11 17.67 8.41 5.96
CA TRP A 11 16.53 7.87 5.23
C TRP A 11 16.89 7.17 3.91
N MET A 12 18.06 7.46 3.35
CA MET A 12 18.55 6.84 2.12
C MET A 12 19.34 5.55 2.38
N ASN A 13 19.74 5.27 3.64
CA ASN A 13 20.61 4.14 3.96
C ASN A 13 20.02 2.80 3.51
N ASN A 14 18.71 2.59 3.69
CA ASN A 14 18.05 1.36 3.26
C ASN A 14 18.18 1.14 1.73
N PHE A 15 18.13 2.20 0.94
CA PHE A 15 18.28 2.14 -0.51
C PHE A 15 19.73 1.95 -0.97
N VAL A 16 20.70 2.40 -0.18
CA VAL A 16 22.14 2.20 -0.43
C VAL A 16 22.55 0.77 -0.07
N GLU A 17 22.08 0.25 1.06
CA GLU A 17 22.36 -1.11 1.50
C GLU A 17 21.70 -2.17 0.61
N SER A 18 20.48 -1.90 0.13
CA SER A 18 19.75 -2.81 -0.77
C SER A 18 19.27 -2.07 -2.02
N PRO A 19 20.08 -2.03 -3.10
CA PRO A 19 19.72 -1.33 -4.33
C PRO A 19 18.43 -1.82 -5.01
N VAL A 20 18.02 -3.06 -4.73
CA VAL A 20 16.75 -3.62 -5.23
C VAL A 20 15.54 -2.79 -4.76
N LEU A 21 15.63 -2.13 -3.61
CA LEU A 21 14.54 -1.31 -3.06
C LEU A 21 14.23 -0.06 -3.88
N TRP A 22 15.11 0.33 -4.81
CA TRP A 22 14.81 1.40 -5.78
C TRP A 22 13.65 1.07 -6.71
N ILE A 23 13.24 -0.20 -6.84
CA ILE A 23 12.10 -0.57 -7.68
C ILE A 23 10.80 0.13 -7.23
N PHE A 24 10.59 0.34 -5.93
CA PHE A 24 9.38 0.94 -5.39
C PHE A 24 9.22 2.43 -5.73
N PRO A 25 10.24 3.30 -5.53
CA PRO A 25 10.16 4.69 -5.96
C PRO A 25 10.09 4.81 -7.49
N LEU A 26 10.78 3.94 -8.22
CA LEU A 26 10.69 3.91 -9.69
C LEU A 26 9.27 3.55 -10.15
N LEU A 27 8.62 2.56 -9.53
CA LEU A 27 7.21 2.25 -9.79
C LEU A 27 6.31 3.46 -9.51
N GLY A 28 6.49 4.14 -8.37
CA GLY A 28 5.74 5.35 -8.04
C GLY A 28 5.88 6.48 -9.07
N PHE A 29 7.04 6.58 -9.72
CA PHE A 29 7.30 7.59 -10.75
C PHE A 29 6.82 7.19 -12.15
N PHE A 30 7.06 5.95 -12.58
CA PHE A 30 6.77 5.50 -13.94
C PHE A 30 5.34 5.01 -14.16
N CYS A 31 4.73 4.36 -13.17
CA CYS A 31 3.35 3.86 -13.29
C CYS A 31 2.31 4.94 -13.62
N PRO A 32 2.35 6.18 -13.06
CA PRO A 32 1.40 7.23 -13.46
C PRO A 32 1.51 7.60 -14.95
N LEU A 33 2.73 7.66 -15.49
CA LEU A 33 2.94 7.92 -16.93
C LEU A 33 2.34 6.81 -17.79
N LEU A 34 2.51 5.55 -17.36
CA LEU A 34 1.92 4.39 -18.03
C LEU A 34 0.39 4.39 -17.92
N THR A 35 -0.17 4.82 -16.80
CA THR A 35 -1.62 4.99 -16.61
C THR A 35 -2.20 5.96 -17.62
N VAL A 36 -1.59 7.15 -17.75
CA VAL A 36 -2.02 8.18 -18.70
C VAL A 36 -1.97 7.63 -20.13
N MET A 37 -0.88 6.96 -20.51
CA MET A 37 -0.74 6.35 -21.84
C MET A 37 -1.76 5.24 -22.09
N ALA A 38 -2.08 4.41 -21.09
CA ALA A 38 -3.08 3.35 -21.20
C ALA A 38 -4.50 3.91 -21.41
N ILE A 39 -4.83 5.02 -20.74
CA ILE A 39 -6.09 5.74 -20.91
C ILE A 39 -6.20 6.33 -22.31
N TYR A 40 -5.16 7.02 -22.80
CA TYR A 40 -5.14 7.56 -24.17
C TYR A 40 -5.28 6.48 -25.25
N ARG A 41 -4.75 5.27 -25.00
CA ARG A 41 -4.89 4.11 -25.89
C ARG A 41 -6.23 3.37 -25.76
N GLY A 42 -7.18 3.89 -24.98
CA GLY A 42 -8.49 3.27 -24.79
C GLY A 42 -8.45 1.93 -24.04
N ARG A 43 -7.42 1.69 -23.22
CA ARG A 43 -7.25 0.45 -22.42
C ARG A 43 -7.40 0.74 -20.92
N PRO A 44 -8.61 1.07 -20.43
CA PRO A 44 -8.83 1.52 -19.06
C PRO A 44 -8.47 0.46 -18.00
N GLY A 45 -8.60 -0.83 -18.32
CA GLY A 45 -8.20 -1.91 -17.39
C GLY A 45 -6.70 -1.90 -17.08
N TRP A 46 -5.85 -1.62 -18.07
CA TRP A 46 -4.41 -1.45 -17.85
C TRP A 46 -4.11 -0.15 -17.10
N GLY A 47 -4.87 0.91 -17.37
CA GLY A 47 -4.77 2.16 -16.61
C GLY A 47 -5.04 1.95 -15.12
N PHE A 48 -6.10 1.21 -14.78
CA PHE A 48 -6.44 0.89 -13.38
C PHE A 48 -5.34 0.07 -12.68
N LEU A 49 -4.77 -0.92 -13.37
CA LEU A 49 -3.69 -1.75 -12.81
C LEU A 49 -2.43 -0.92 -12.56
N MET A 50 -2.04 -0.06 -13.51
CA MET A 50 -0.89 0.83 -13.34
C MET A 50 -1.10 1.85 -12.22
N ALA A 51 -2.31 2.42 -12.08
CA ALA A 51 -2.63 3.31 -10.96
C ALA A 51 -2.56 2.59 -9.60
N SER A 52 -3.01 1.34 -9.53
CA SER A 52 -2.89 0.51 -8.32
C SER A 52 -1.42 0.23 -7.97
N LEU A 53 -0.58 -0.07 -8.97
CA LEU A 53 0.86 -0.28 -8.78
C LEU A 53 1.61 0.98 -8.36
N MET A 54 1.20 2.15 -8.88
CA MET A 54 1.73 3.44 -8.44
C MET A 54 1.49 3.62 -6.94
N GLN A 55 0.24 3.45 -6.48
CA GLN A 55 -0.11 3.61 -5.07
C GLN A 55 0.67 2.63 -4.19
N PHE A 56 0.80 1.38 -4.63
CA PHE A 56 1.62 0.38 -3.98
C PHE A 56 3.09 0.82 -3.86
N GLY A 57 3.71 1.29 -4.95
CA GLY A 57 5.09 1.76 -4.97
C GLY A 57 5.32 2.95 -4.03
N VAL A 58 4.40 3.93 -4.00
CA VAL A 58 4.50 5.11 -3.12
C VAL A 58 4.42 4.71 -1.64
N ILE A 59 3.45 3.89 -1.25
CA ILE A 59 3.29 3.44 0.14
C ILE A 59 4.51 2.63 0.59
N PHE A 60 4.99 1.70 -0.25
CA PHE A 60 6.17 0.91 0.08
C PHE A 60 7.45 1.75 0.16
N THR A 61 7.61 2.75 -0.71
CA THR A 61 8.75 3.68 -0.64
C THR A 61 8.76 4.40 0.70
N ALA A 62 7.63 4.91 1.18
CA ALA A 62 7.53 5.54 2.49
C ALA A 62 7.88 4.56 3.62
N GLY A 63 7.36 3.32 3.57
CA GLY A 63 7.66 2.29 4.56
C GLY A 63 9.14 1.90 4.61
N ILE A 64 9.77 1.70 3.45
CA ILE A 64 11.20 1.39 3.33
C ILE A 64 12.06 2.54 3.82
N THR A 65 11.68 3.77 3.47
CA THR A 65 12.38 4.96 3.93
C THR A 65 12.35 5.00 5.45
N LEU A 66 11.17 4.81 6.05
CA LEU A 66 10.99 4.93 7.50
C LEU A 66 11.59 3.77 8.30
N PHE A 67 11.70 2.57 7.73
CA PHE A 67 12.21 1.39 8.43
C PHE A 67 13.59 1.66 9.07
N PRO A 68 13.81 1.35 10.37
CA PRO A 68 12.94 0.63 11.31
C PRO A 68 12.02 1.50 12.19
N PHE A 69 11.94 2.81 11.92
CA PHE A 69 11.11 3.76 12.64
C PHE A 69 9.65 3.71 12.16
N VAL A 70 8.73 3.75 13.12
CA VAL A 70 7.29 3.92 12.85
C VAL A 70 6.89 5.38 13.05
N MET A 71 7.41 5.99 14.12
CA MET A 71 7.18 7.40 14.44
C MET A 71 8.46 8.01 15.03
N PRO A 72 9.22 8.79 14.25
CA PRO A 72 10.39 9.49 14.77
C PRO A 72 9.97 10.68 15.64
N SER A 73 10.66 10.89 16.77
CA SER A 73 10.43 12.04 17.64
C SER A 73 11.42 13.16 17.31
N SER A 74 10.92 14.38 17.18
CA SER A 74 11.73 15.58 16.94
C SER A 74 12.32 16.20 18.20
N VAL A 75 11.73 15.93 19.37
CA VAL A 75 12.12 16.53 20.67
C VAL A 75 13.15 15.66 21.41
N SER A 76 13.02 14.33 21.31
CA SER A 76 13.94 13.38 21.94
C SER A 76 14.15 12.19 21.00
N PRO A 77 15.32 12.07 20.35
CA PRO A 77 15.60 10.96 19.43
C PRO A 77 15.47 9.57 20.09
N ILE A 78 15.75 9.48 21.39
CA ILE A 78 15.67 8.25 22.21
C ILE A 78 14.21 7.76 22.33
N SER A 79 13.25 8.69 22.35
CA SER A 79 11.82 8.40 22.46
C SER A 79 11.18 8.03 21.12
N SER A 80 11.97 7.83 20.05
CA SER A 80 11.44 7.40 18.75
C SER A 80 10.89 5.98 18.82
N LEU A 81 9.69 5.78 18.26
CA LEU A 81 9.03 4.48 18.19
C LEU A 81 9.59 3.69 17.02
N THR A 82 10.28 2.60 17.34
CA THR A 82 10.86 1.65 16.39
C THR A 82 10.12 0.33 16.46
N LEU A 83 10.07 -0.41 15.36
CA LEU A 83 9.42 -1.74 15.29
C LEU A 83 9.88 -2.72 16.38
N TRP A 84 11.10 -2.55 16.90
CA TRP A 84 11.67 -3.40 17.93
C TRP A 84 11.19 -3.09 19.35
N ASP A 85 10.75 -1.85 19.61
CA ASP A 85 10.38 -1.39 20.96
C ASP A 85 8.87 -1.19 21.10
N SER A 86 8.13 -1.07 19.98
CA SER A 86 6.71 -0.74 19.96
C SER A 86 5.80 -1.90 19.57
N THR A 87 6.25 -3.14 19.77
CA THR A 87 5.45 -4.36 19.50
C THR A 87 4.78 -4.88 20.77
N SER A 88 3.57 -5.44 20.59
CA SER A 88 2.86 -6.14 21.66
C SER A 88 3.60 -7.40 22.11
N SER A 89 3.16 -8.00 23.22
CA SER A 89 3.70 -9.28 23.68
C SER A 89 3.67 -10.35 22.57
N GLN A 90 4.64 -11.27 22.59
CA GLN A 90 4.77 -12.34 21.60
C GLN A 90 3.49 -13.18 21.46
N LEU A 91 2.79 -13.42 22.57
CA LEU A 91 1.53 -14.15 22.59
C LEU A 91 0.45 -13.41 21.78
N THR A 92 0.24 -12.12 22.05
CA THR A 92 -0.75 -11.31 21.34
C THR A 92 -0.43 -11.18 19.86
N LEU A 93 0.85 -10.97 19.51
CA LEU A 93 1.29 -10.86 18.12
C LEU A 93 1.04 -12.17 17.34
N SER A 94 1.32 -13.32 17.96
CA SER A 94 1.11 -14.63 17.37
C SER A 94 -0.38 -14.91 17.12
N ILE A 95 -1.24 -14.57 18.08
CA ILE A 95 -2.69 -14.70 17.95
C ILE A 95 -3.21 -13.81 16.80
N MET A 96 -2.80 -12.54 16.74
CA MET A 96 -3.21 -11.63 15.67
C MET A 96 -2.73 -12.10 14.28
N LEU A 97 -1.53 -12.66 14.20
CA LEU A 97 -1.01 -13.24 12.95
C LEU A 97 -1.92 -14.38 12.47
N VAL A 98 -2.28 -15.33 13.36
CA VAL A 98 -3.18 -16.45 13.01
C VAL A 98 -4.54 -15.93 12.54
N ILE A 99 -5.10 -14.93 13.22
CA ILE A 99 -6.36 -14.28 12.83
C ILE A 99 -6.23 -13.69 11.42
N VAL A 100 -5.20 -12.89 11.15
CA VAL A 100 -4.97 -12.29 9.82
C VAL A 100 -4.81 -13.36 8.75
N LEU A 101 -4.08 -14.44 9.03
CA LEU A 101 -3.87 -15.55 8.10
C LEU A 101 -5.18 -16.24 7.68
N ILE A 102 -6.19 -16.28 8.55
CA ILE A 102 -7.50 -16.90 8.27
C ILE A 102 -8.47 -15.88 7.67
N PHE A 103 -8.62 -14.70 8.28
CA PHE A 103 -9.65 -13.74 7.87
C PHE A 103 -9.27 -12.94 6.64
N LEU A 104 -8.00 -12.57 6.44
CA LEU A 104 -7.57 -11.84 5.25
C LEU A 104 -7.90 -12.58 3.94
N PRO A 105 -7.57 -13.88 3.75
CA PRO A 105 -7.92 -14.57 2.51
C PRO A 105 -9.43 -14.72 2.32
N ILE A 106 -10.20 -14.95 3.40
CA ILE A 106 -11.67 -14.99 3.34
C ILE A 106 -12.21 -13.64 2.85
N VAL A 107 -11.66 -12.54 3.39
CA VAL A 107 -12.07 -11.18 3.02
C VAL A 107 -11.80 -10.89 1.55
N LEU A 108 -10.61 -11.27 1.07
CA LEU A 108 -10.22 -11.11 -0.32
C LEU A 108 -11.10 -11.96 -1.26
N LEU A 109 -11.44 -13.19 -0.88
CA LEU A 109 -12.28 -14.08 -1.68
C LEU A 109 -13.69 -13.52 -1.87
N TYR A 110 -14.36 -13.09 -0.80
CA TYR A 110 -15.71 -12.54 -0.95
C TYR A 110 -15.69 -11.22 -1.71
N THR A 111 -14.65 -10.39 -1.51
CA THR A 111 -14.50 -9.12 -2.22
C THR A 111 -14.34 -9.40 -3.71
N LEU A 112 -13.45 -10.33 -4.09
CA LEU A 112 -13.26 -10.74 -5.48
C LEU A 112 -14.55 -11.30 -6.09
N TRP A 113 -15.30 -12.13 -5.36
CA TRP A 113 -16.58 -12.66 -5.80
C TRP A 113 -17.62 -11.57 -6.02
N SER A 114 -17.68 -10.56 -5.13
CA SER A 114 -18.56 -9.40 -5.29
C SER A 114 -18.24 -8.60 -6.55
N TYR A 115 -16.95 -8.29 -6.79
CA TYR A 115 -16.50 -7.63 -8.02
C TYR A 115 -16.82 -8.46 -9.28
N TYR A 116 -16.65 -9.78 -9.20
CA TYR A 116 -17.00 -10.68 -10.30
C TYR A 116 -18.52 -10.70 -10.56
N LYS A 117 -19.34 -10.71 -9.51
CA LYS A 117 -20.80 -10.76 -9.64
C LYS A 117 -21.38 -9.46 -10.22
N MET A 118 -20.78 -8.33 -9.90
CA MET A 118 -21.15 -7.00 -10.42
C MET A 118 -20.42 -6.66 -11.73
N TRP A 119 -19.76 -7.63 -12.37
CA TRP A 119 -19.00 -7.38 -13.58
C TRP A 119 -19.92 -7.02 -14.74
N GLY A 120 -19.89 -5.75 -15.15
CA GLY A 120 -20.71 -5.25 -16.23
C GLY A 120 -20.45 -3.76 -16.47
N ARG A 121 -20.74 -3.29 -17.68
CA ARG A 121 -20.73 -1.85 -17.97
C ARG A 121 -22.07 -1.25 -17.56
N MET A 122 -22.03 -0.17 -16.79
CA MET A 122 -23.22 0.62 -16.52
C MET A 122 -23.47 1.54 -17.72
N THR A 123 -24.66 1.42 -18.31
CA THR A 123 -25.11 2.26 -19.44
C THR A 123 -26.26 3.12 -18.95
N THR A 124 -26.47 4.27 -19.59
CA THR A 124 -27.61 5.15 -19.31
C THR A 124 -28.96 4.42 -19.38
N GLU A 125 -29.10 3.44 -20.28
CA GLU A 125 -30.29 2.59 -20.38
C GLU A 125 -30.50 1.69 -19.16
N THR A 126 -29.42 1.20 -18.53
CA THR A 126 -29.50 0.41 -17.30
C THR A 126 -29.90 1.27 -16.10
N LEU A 127 -29.45 2.52 -16.07
CA LEU A 127 -29.89 3.52 -15.09
C LEU A 127 -31.37 3.84 -15.28
N ARG A 128 -31.80 4.17 -16.50
CA ARG A 128 -33.17 4.56 -16.82
C ARG A 128 -34.21 3.47 -16.56
N ARG A 129 -33.82 2.19 -16.67
CA ARG A 129 -34.71 1.06 -16.39
C ARG A 129 -34.89 0.81 -14.88
N ASN A 130 -33.91 1.18 -14.07
CA ASN A 130 -33.84 0.83 -12.65
C ASN A 130 -33.79 2.08 -11.74
N GLU A 131 -34.37 3.20 -12.18
CA GLU A 131 -34.27 4.51 -11.51
C GLU A 131 -34.75 4.50 -10.06
N ASN A 132 -35.71 3.63 -9.71
CA ASN A 132 -36.27 3.52 -8.36
C ASN A 132 -35.55 2.48 -7.48
N GLU A 133 -34.61 1.70 -8.04
CA GLU A 133 -33.86 0.66 -7.33
C GLU A 133 -32.37 1.03 -7.15
N LEU A 134 -31.84 1.89 -8.02
CA LEU A 134 -30.50 2.43 -7.95
C LEU A 134 -30.55 3.73 -7.14
N TYR A 135 -30.23 3.64 -5.84
CA TYR A 135 -29.96 4.69 -4.83
C TYR A 135 -30.54 6.09 -5.05
#